data_AF-A0A512D188-F1
#
_entry.id   AF-A0A512D188-F1
#
_cell.length_a   1.000
_cell.length_b   1.000
_cell.length_c   1.000
_cell.angle_alpha   90.00
_cell.angle_beta   90.00
_cell.angle_gamma   90.00
#
_symmetry.space_group_name_H-M   'P 1'
#
loop_
_entity.id
_entity.type
_entity.pdbx_description
1 polymer ?
#
loop_
_entity_poly.entity_id
_entity_poly.type
_entity_poly.pdbx_seq_one_letter_code
_entity_poly.pdbx_strand_id
1 'polypeptide(L)' 'MYAVLPVVEQALLPLGARPHWGKCFVAGVRELEPLYPRMADFRALRDRVDPGRVFGNAFVDRTVG' A
#
# COMPACT_ATOMS: atom_id res chain seq x y z
N MET A 1 -11.73 14.56 -3.69
CA MET A 1 -10.89 15.23 -2.67
C MET A 1 -9.46 14.76 -2.92
N TYR A 2 -8.48 15.68 -2.93
CA TYR A 2 -7.05 15.47 -3.33
C TYR A 2 -6.69 15.44 -4.82
N ALA A 3 -7.15 16.43 -5.60
CA ALA A 3 -6.85 16.53 -7.04
C ALA A 3 -5.34 16.56 -7.39
N VAL A 4 -4.48 16.99 -6.46
CA VAL A 4 -3.03 17.11 -6.69
C VAL A 4 -2.25 15.82 -6.44
N LEU A 5 -2.75 14.90 -5.61
CA LEU A 5 -2.01 13.69 -5.24
C LEU A 5 -1.68 12.78 -6.43
N PRO A 6 -2.59 12.52 -7.39
CA PRO A 6 -2.25 11.74 -8.57
C PRO A 6 -1.07 12.32 -9.36
N VAL A 7 -1.00 13.64 -9.49
CA VAL A 7 0.08 14.34 -10.21
C VAL A 7 1.41 14.18 -9.46
N VAL A 8 1.39 14.35 -8.15
CA VAL A 8 2.59 14.16 -7.29
C VAL A 8 3.07 12.71 -7.36
N GLU A 9 2.16 11.76 -7.24
CA GLU A 9 2.49 10.33 -7.23
C GLU A 9 2.99 9.87 -8.60
N GLN A 10 2.40 10.34 -9.71
CA GLN A 10 2.90 10.06 -11.05
C GLN A 10 4.35 10.51 -11.25
N ALA A 11 4.75 11.64 -10.64
CA ALA A 11 6.12 12.14 -10.73
C ALA A 11 7.10 11.37 -9.83
N LEU A 12 6.65 10.88 -8.66
CA LEU A 12 7.54 10.37 -7.61
C LEU A 12 7.60 8.84 -7.52
N LEU A 13 6.51 8.12 -7.82
CA LEU A 13 6.49 6.65 -7.76
C LEU A 13 7.55 5.99 -8.66
N PRO A 14 7.80 6.45 -9.90
CA PRO A 14 8.86 5.88 -10.75
C PRO A 14 10.28 6.05 -10.17
N LEU A 15 10.46 7.00 -9.26
CA LEU A 15 11.73 7.25 -8.56
C LEU A 15 11.88 6.40 -7.28
N GLY A 16 10.92 5.50 -7.00
CA GLY A 16 10.91 4.66 -5.82
C GLY A 16 10.32 5.33 -4.57
N ALA A 17 9.59 6.45 -4.72
CA ALA A 17 8.97 7.11 -3.58
C ALA A 17 7.91 6.23 -2.93
N ARG A 18 7.91 6.19 -1.60
CA ARG A 18 6.93 5.48 -0.79
C ARG A 18 6.06 6.49 -0.05
N PRO A 19 4.74 6.54 -0.29
CA PRO A 19 3.88 7.40 0.51
C PRO A 19 3.90 6.93 1.97
N HIS A 20 3.83 7.89 2.90
CA HIS A 20 3.76 7.58 4.31
C HIS A 20 2.36 7.06 4.67
N TRP A 21 2.25 5.88 5.29
CA TRP A 21 0.97 5.23 5.58
C TRP A 21 -0.03 6.09 6.39
N GLY A 22 0.48 6.95 7.28
CA GLY A 22 -0.34 7.90 8.06
C GLY A 22 -0.65 9.23 7.37
N LYS A 23 -0.45 9.38 6.05
CA LYS A 23 -0.73 10.62 5.29
C LYS A 23 -1.67 10.33 4.12
N CYS A 24 -2.11 11.39 3.43
CA CYS A 24 -2.97 11.27 2.25
C CYS A 24 -2.17 10.80 1.03
N PHE A 25 -2.63 9.75 0.37
CA PHE A 25 -2.12 9.22 -0.90
C PHE A 25 -3.21 8.41 -1.61
N VAL A 26 -3.13 8.33 -2.94
CA VAL A 26 -4.10 7.62 -3.79
C VAL A 26 -3.59 6.27 -4.28
N ALA A 27 -2.27 6.08 -4.38
CA ALA A 27 -1.60 4.83 -4.74
C ALA A 27 -2.20 3.61 -4.01
N GLY A 28 -2.48 2.56 -4.79
CA GLY A 28 -3.00 1.28 -4.31
C GLY A 28 -1.95 0.17 -4.39
N VAL A 29 -2.38 -1.06 -4.12
CA VAL A 29 -1.52 -2.24 -4.06
C VAL A 29 -0.70 -2.44 -5.34
N ARG A 30 -1.23 -2.09 -6.50
CA ARG A 30 -0.52 -2.22 -7.79
C ARG A 30 0.70 -1.31 -7.88
N GLU A 31 0.59 -0.07 -7.42
CA GLU A 31 1.70 0.87 -7.38
C GLU A 31 2.65 0.57 -6.22
N LEU A 32 2.13 0.08 -5.09
CA LEU A 32 2.88 -0.10 -3.85
C LEU A 32 3.64 -1.42 -3.79
N GLU A 33 3.09 -2.52 -4.30
CA GLU A 33 3.71 -3.85 -4.21
C GLU A 33 5.15 -3.90 -4.77
N PRO A 34 5.46 -3.34 -5.96
CA PRO A 34 6.83 -3.30 -6.48
C PRO A 34 7.81 -2.50 -5.58
N LEU A 35 7.30 -1.54 -4.79
CA LEU A 35 8.12 -0.68 -3.94
C LEU A 35 8.53 -1.35 -2.62
N TYR A 36 7.87 -2.46 -2.25
CA TYR A 36 8.14 -3.22 -1.03
C TYR A 36 8.55 -4.66 -1.37
N PRO A 37 9.85 -4.95 -1.53
CA PRO A 37 10.34 -6.28 -1.92
C PRO A 37 9.88 -7.44 -1.02
N ARG A 38 9.45 -7.14 0.21
CA ARG A 38 8.97 -8.11 1.20
C ARG A 38 7.45 -8.05 1.42
N MET A 39 6.68 -7.48 0.47
CA MET A 39 5.22 -7.43 0.57
C MET A 39 4.62 -8.85 0.66
N ALA A 40 5.15 -9.79 -0.14
CA ALA A 40 4.73 -11.19 -0.09
C ALA A 40 4.99 -11.84 1.28
N ASP A 41 6.17 -11.63 1.88
CA ASP A 41 6.49 -12.11 3.24
C ASP A 41 5.49 -11.57 4.27
N PHE A 42 5.13 -10.28 4.14
CA PHE A 42 4.19 -9.64 5.06
C PHE A 42 2.77 -10.24 4.92
N ARG A 43 2.31 -10.46 3.68
CA ARG A 43 1.03 -11.16 3.43
C ARG A 43 1.05 -12.57 4.00
N ALA A 44 2.12 -13.34 3.78
CA ALA A 44 2.28 -14.69 4.33
C ALA A 44 2.28 -14.70 5.87
N LEU A 45 2.91 -13.70 6.50
CA LEU A 45 2.85 -13.53 7.95
C LEU A 45 1.42 -13.25 8.41
N ARG A 46 0.71 -12.31 7.76
CA ARG A 46 -0.70 -11.98 8.04
C ARG A 46 -1.59 -13.22 7.93
N ASP A 47 -1.41 -14.01 6.88
CA ASP A 47 -2.19 -15.24 6.65
C ASP A 47 -1.98 -16.27 7.76
N ARG A 48 -0.77 -16.32 8.34
CA ARG A 48 -0.44 -17.23 9.45
C ARG A 48 -0.98 -16.75 10.80
N VAL A 49 -0.91 -15.46 11.10
CA VAL A 49 -1.22 -14.92 12.44
C VAL A 49 -2.63 -14.35 12.56
N ASP A 50 -3.27 -14.00 11.43
CA ASP A 50 -4.63 -13.51 11.34
C ASP A 50 -5.37 -14.17 10.15
N PRO A 51 -5.57 -15.50 10.19
CA PRO A 51 -6.25 -16.23 9.10
C PRO A 51 -7.71 -15.80 8.93
N GLY A 52 -8.34 -15.26 9.99
CA GLY A 52 -9.71 -14.74 9.96
C GLY A 52 -9.84 -13.30 9.49
N ARG A 53 -8.72 -12.61 9.19
CA ARG A 53 -8.70 -11.18 8.80
C ARG A 53 -9.36 -10.26 9.83
N VAL A 54 -9.26 -10.57 11.12
CA VAL A 54 -9.85 -9.78 12.21
C VAL A 54 -9.30 -8.37 12.24
N PHE A 55 -8.02 -8.18 11.88
CA PHE A 55 -7.36 -6.87 11.84
C PHE A 55 -7.34 -6.26 10.43
N GLY A 56 -8.00 -6.89 9.46
CA GLY A 56 -8.17 -6.36 8.12
C GLY A 56 -9.11 -5.15 8.08
N ASN A 57 -8.89 -4.25 7.13
CA ASN A 57 -9.80 -3.16 6.83
C ASN A 57 -9.57 -2.69 5.39
N ALA A 58 -10.46 -1.81 4.89
CA ALA A 58 -10.39 -1.28 3.53
C ALA A 58 -9.05 -0.60 3.19
N PHE A 59 -8.35 -0.04 4.18
CA PHE A 59 -7.02 0.55 3.96
C PHE A 59 -5.97 -0.54 3.70
N VAL A 60 -5.94 -1.60 4.52
CA VAL A 60 -5.04 -2.74 4.35
C VAL A 60 -5.33 -3.44 3.02
N ASP A 61 -6.60 -3.64 2.67
CA ASP A 61 -6.99 -4.27 1.40
C ASP A 61 -6.55 -3.42 0.19
N ARG A 62 -6.72 -2.09 0.26
CA ARG A 62 -6.30 -1.17 -0.82
C ARG A 62 -4.79 -1.15 -1.02
N THR A 63 -4.01 -1.28 0.04
CA THR A 63 -2.56 -0.96 0.04
C THR A 63 -1.68 -2.20 0.05
N VAL A 64 -2.07 -3.20 0.82
CA VAL A 64 -1.35 -4.47 0.99
C VAL A 64 -2.00 -5.54 0.12
N GLY A 65 -3.32 -5.60 0.02
CA GLY A 65 -4.03 -6.73 -0.59
C GLY A 65 -4.09 -7.92 0.34
#